data_AF-A0A2B8A1V0-F1
#
_entry.id   AF-A0A2B8A1V0-F1
#
_cell.length_a   1.000
_cell.length_b   1.000
_cell.length_c   1.000
_cell.angle_alpha   90.00
_cell.angle_beta   90.00
_cell.angle_gamma   90.00
#
_symmetry.space_group_name_H-M   'P 1'
#
loop_
_entity.id
_entity.type
_entity.pdbx_description
1 polymer ?
#
loop_
_entity_poly.entity_id
_entity_poly.type
_entity_poly.pdbx_seq_one_letter_code
_entity_poly.pdbx_strand_id
1 'polypeptide(L)'
;MKISGSQLSSYIFFNAPMKFGWLLLVAVLCAAAPQWGFFGHCQINRLAVFTLPLEVSVFYKPNLDYLCQQSTMPDKRRYAVKEEAPRHFIDLDHFDSLKNIPKFWKQAVEKYGEDSLMARGIVPWHAYREYLKLRDAFFSKNANRVLKCSAEIGHYIADAHVPLHTTHNYNGQETGQEGIHALWESRLPELNFATYDFFVGRASYIKNVQEKIWEA
;
A
#
# COMPACT_ATOMS: atom_id res chain seq x y z
N MET A 1 10.97 37.45 70.79
CA MET A 1 12.13 38.07 70.12
C MET A 1 11.62 38.70 68.83
N LYS A 2 11.72 40.04 68.69
CA LYS A 2 11.36 40.81 67.48
C LYS A 2 12.17 40.26 66.27
N ILE A 3 11.77 40.34 65.00
CA ILE A 3 11.52 41.50 64.11
C ILE A 3 10.91 40.89 62.82
N SER A 4 9.64 41.14 62.45
CA SER A 4 9.14 42.09 61.43
C SER A 4 9.72 42.04 60.00
N GLY A 5 8.83 42.04 59.00
CA GLY A 5 9.06 42.46 57.60
C GLY A 5 8.09 41.75 56.63
N SER A 6 6.89 42.28 56.36
CA SER A 6 6.55 43.20 55.24
C SER A 6 6.86 42.57 53.87
N GLN A 7 5.97 42.39 52.89
CA GLN A 7 4.76 43.13 52.51
C GLN A 7 3.79 42.24 51.71
N LEU A 8 2.54 42.69 51.73
CA LEU A 8 1.38 42.25 50.94
C LEU A 8 1.65 42.23 49.42
N SER A 9 1.06 41.27 48.70
CA SER A 9 0.43 41.59 47.41
C SER A 9 -0.58 40.52 47.00
N SER A 10 -1.84 40.93 46.98
CA SER A 10 -2.97 40.52 46.14
C SER A 10 -2.88 39.20 45.35
N TYR A 11 -3.87 38.36 45.57
CA TYR A 11 -4.35 37.35 44.62
C TYR A 11 -4.57 37.97 43.24
N ILE A 12 -3.67 37.67 42.29
CA ILE A 12 -3.94 37.83 40.87
C ILE A 12 -4.34 36.44 40.36
N PHE A 13 -5.65 36.20 40.28
CA PHE A 13 -6.16 35.13 39.44
C PHE A 13 -5.93 35.52 37.98
N PHE A 14 -4.82 35.07 37.39
CA PHE A 14 -4.69 35.04 35.94
C PHE A 14 -5.54 33.88 35.42
N ASN A 15 -6.80 34.19 35.11
CA ASN A 15 -7.58 33.40 34.16
C ASN A 15 -6.95 33.61 32.77
N ALA A 16 -5.95 32.80 32.43
CA ALA A 16 -5.57 32.66 31.03
C ALA A 16 -6.61 31.74 30.37
N PRO A 17 -7.41 32.21 29.39
CA PRO A 17 -8.20 31.28 28.60
C PRO A 17 -7.20 30.40 27.84
N MET A 18 -7.13 29.12 28.20
CA MET A 18 -6.45 28.13 27.36
C MET A 18 -7.05 28.25 25.96
N LYS A 19 -6.22 28.71 25.01
CA LYS A 19 -6.62 28.99 23.64
C LYS A 19 -7.07 27.70 22.98
N PHE A 20 -8.37 27.41 23.05
CA PHE A 20 -9.02 26.27 22.38
C PHE A 20 -8.66 26.18 20.88
N GLY A 21 -8.36 27.33 20.26
CA GLY A 21 -7.90 27.41 18.88
C GLY A 21 -6.55 26.74 18.60
N TRP A 22 -5.63 26.64 19.57
CA TRP A 22 -4.33 26.00 19.37
C TRP A 22 -4.42 24.46 19.40
N LEU A 23 -5.31 23.90 20.23
CA LEU A 23 -5.60 22.46 20.25
C LEU A 23 -6.31 22.00 18.95
N LEU A 24 -7.20 22.82 18.40
CA LEU A 24 -7.85 22.55 17.13
C LEU A 24 -6.87 22.66 15.94
N LEU A 25 -5.94 23.61 15.97
CA LEU A 25 -4.93 23.77 14.92
C LEU A 25 -3.94 22.59 14.88
N VAL A 26 -3.51 22.08 16.03
CA VAL A 26 -2.63 20.90 16.14
C VAL A 26 -3.36 19.61 15.74
N ALA A 27 -4.64 19.46 16.11
CA ALA A 27 -5.45 18.30 15.70
C ALA A 27 -5.69 18.27 14.18
N VAL A 28 -5.89 19.43 13.54
CA VAL A 28 -6.04 19.54 12.08
C VAL A 28 -4.72 19.27 11.34
N LEU A 29 -3.57 19.69 11.90
CA LEU A 29 -2.26 19.41 11.33
C LEU A 29 -1.84 17.93 11.43
N CYS A 30 -2.24 17.20 12.48
CA CYS A 30 -2.00 15.75 12.58
C CYS A 30 -2.91 14.92 11.64
N ALA A 31 -4.08 15.43 11.25
CA ALA A 31 -4.99 14.73 10.32
C ALA A 31 -4.53 14.83 8.85
N ALA A 32 -3.61 15.73 8.54
CA ALA A 32 -3.12 16.01 7.20
C ALA A 32 -1.66 15.62 7.00
N ALA A 33 -1.16 14.59 7.71
CA ALA A 33 0.07 13.95 7.28
C ALA A 33 -0.20 13.38 5.88
N PRO A 34 0.46 13.87 4.81
CA PRO A 34 0.42 13.20 3.54
C PRO A 34 0.90 11.79 3.84
N GLN A 35 0.03 10.85 3.56
CA GLN A 35 0.40 9.46 3.59
C GLN A 35 1.30 9.33 2.33
N TRP A 36 2.60 9.60 2.49
CA TRP A 36 3.61 9.43 1.45
C TRP A 36 3.75 7.93 1.13
N GLY A 37 3.76 7.58 -0.16
CA GLY A 37 3.79 6.19 -0.67
C GLY A 37 2.43 5.66 -1.12
N PHE A 38 1.35 6.36 -0.77
CA PHE A 38 -0.02 5.89 -0.95
C PHE A 38 -0.71 6.44 -2.22
N PHE A 39 -0.17 7.52 -2.79
CA PHE A 39 -0.69 8.14 -4.00
C PHE A 39 -0.69 7.18 -5.19
N GLY A 40 0.43 6.49 -5.44
CA GLY A 40 0.58 5.55 -6.55
C GLY A 40 -0.51 4.47 -6.56
N HIS A 41 -0.68 3.75 -5.45
CA HIS A 41 -1.71 2.71 -5.30
C HIS A 41 -3.12 3.24 -5.55
N CYS A 42 -3.47 4.39 -4.97
CA CYS A 42 -4.77 5.01 -5.16
C CYS A 42 -5.02 5.32 -6.64
N GLN A 43 -4.04 5.94 -7.31
CA GLN A 43 -4.18 6.33 -8.71
C GLN A 43 -4.22 5.14 -9.65
N ILE A 44 -3.41 4.09 -9.41
CA ILE A 44 -3.44 2.85 -10.19
C ILE A 44 -4.84 2.20 -10.08
N ASN A 45 -5.37 2.03 -8.86
CA ASN A 45 -6.71 1.46 -8.67
C ASN A 45 -7.80 2.31 -9.35
N ARG A 46 -7.71 3.64 -9.21
CA ARG A 46 -8.65 4.57 -9.82
C ARG A 46 -8.62 4.46 -11.35
N LEU A 47 -7.44 4.52 -11.95
CA LEU A 47 -7.25 4.48 -13.41
C LEU A 47 -7.65 3.12 -13.99
N ALA A 48 -7.39 2.02 -13.29
CA ALA A 48 -7.81 0.68 -13.69
C ALA A 48 -9.34 0.59 -13.90
N VAL A 49 -10.15 1.29 -13.11
CA VAL A 49 -11.62 1.31 -13.30
C VAL A 49 -12.03 1.90 -14.66
N PHE A 50 -11.26 2.83 -15.21
CA PHE A 50 -11.54 3.46 -16.49
C PHE A 50 -11.14 2.60 -17.70
N THR A 51 -10.36 1.54 -17.49
CA THR A 51 -10.00 0.59 -18.57
C THR A 51 -11.00 -0.58 -18.66
N LEU A 52 -11.86 -0.77 -17.66
CA LEU A 52 -12.82 -1.87 -17.59
C LEU A 52 -13.92 -1.77 -18.67
N PRO A 53 -14.49 -2.91 -19.11
CA PRO A 53 -15.72 -2.93 -19.89
C PRO A 53 -16.85 -2.15 -19.20
N LEU A 54 -17.73 -1.54 -20.00
CA LEU A 54 -18.76 -0.62 -19.49
C LEU A 54 -19.64 -1.27 -18.42
N GLU A 55 -20.03 -2.52 -18.65
CA GLU A 55 -20.90 -3.34 -17.80
C GLU A 55 -20.33 -3.52 -16.39
N VAL A 56 -19.00 -3.55 -16.27
CA VAL A 56 -18.30 -3.70 -14.99
C VAL A 56 -17.95 -2.33 -14.40
N SER A 57 -17.56 -1.36 -15.25
CA SER A 57 -17.14 -0.03 -14.80
C SER A 57 -18.26 0.72 -14.06
N VAL A 58 -19.52 0.50 -14.42
CA VAL A 58 -20.69 1.14 -13.78
C VAL A 58 -20.79 0.78 -12.29
N PHE A 59 -20.40 -0.44 -11.91
CA PHE A 59 -20.35 -0.86 -10.51
C PHE A 59 -19.24 -0.15 -9.72
N TYR A 60 -18.07 0.05 -10.34
CA TYR A 60 -16.90 0.57 -9.64
C TYR A 60 -16.82 2.11 -9.60
N LYS A 61 -17.33 2.81 -10.62
CA LYS A 61 -17.25 4.27 -10.71
C LYS A 61 -17.83 5.01 -9.48
N PRO A 62 -18.98 4.62 -8.92
CA PRO A 62 -19.48 5.23 -7.69
C PRO A 62 -18.62 4.96 -6.44
N ASN A 63 -17.71 3.97 -6.51
CA ASN A 63 -16.91 3.48 -5.39
C ASN A 63 -15.42 3.85 -5.52
N LEU A 64 -15.04 4.76 -6.42
CA LEU A 64 -13.64 5.14 -6.66
C LEU A 64 -12.92 5.59 -5.39
N ASP A 65 -13.59 6.39 -4.55
CA ASP A 65 -12.99 6.89 -3.32
C ASP A 65 -12.72 5.77 -2.33
N TYR A 66 -13.63 4.79 -2.23
CA TYR A 66 -13.41 3.59 -1.43
C TYR A 66 -12.22 2.78 -1.95
N LEU A 67 -12.15 2.52 -3.26
CA LEU A 67 -11.06 1.76 -3.88
C LEU A 67 -9.69 2.43 -3.64
N CYS A 68 -9.64 3.76 -3.72
CA CYS A 68 -8.45 4.55 -3.44
C CYS A 68 -8.07 4.51 -1.95
N GLN A 69 -9.01 4.74 -1.04
CA GLN A 69 -8.71 4.72 0.39
C GLN A 69 -8.27 3.33 0.86
N GLN A 70 -8.88 2.28 0.31
CA GLN A 70 -8.62 0.90 0.70
C GLN A 70 -7.40 0.27 -0.02
N SER A 71 -6.85 0.91 -1.06
CA SER A 71 -5.66 0.42 -1.79
C SER A 71 -4.39 0.38 -0.94
N THR A 72 -4.45 0.85 0.30
CA THR A 72 -3.31 1.03 1.21
C THR A 72 -3.48 0.28 2.52
N MET A 73 -4.64 -0.40 2.68
CA MET A 73 -4.89 -1.24 3.85
C MET A 73 -3.87 -2.37 4.01
N PRO A 74 -3.32 -2.98 2.94
CA PRO A 74 -2.22 -3.95 3.07
C PRO A 74 -1.02 -3.40 3.84
N ASP A 75 -0.50 -2.23 3.47
CA ASP A 75 0.62 -1.62 4.19
C ASP A 75 0.28 -1.29 5.64
N LYS A 76 -0.94 -0.78 5.87
CA LYS A 76 -1.40 -0.40 7.20
C LYS A 76 -1.46 -1.59 8.15
N ARG A 77 -1.75 -2.79 7.64
CA ARG A 77 -1.78 -4.01 8.45
C ARG A 77 -0.45 -4.75 8.47
N ARG A 78 0.58 -4.29 7.76
CA ARG A 78 1.91 -4.92 7.68
C ARG A 78 2.53 -5.20 9.06
N TYR A 79 2.35 -4.27 10.00
CA TYR A 79 2.85 -4.39 11.37
C TYR A 79 1.89 -5.10 12.33
N ALA A 80 0.62 -5.24 11.95
CA ALA A 80 -0.41 -5.86 12.78
C ALA A 80 -0.62 -7.35 12.45
N VAL A 81 -0.33 -7.75 11.22
CA VAL A 81 -0.47 -9.12 10.72
C VAL A 81 0.92 -9.62 10.34
N LYS A 82 1.46 -10.56 11.13
CA LYS A 82 2.82 -11.08 10.98
C LYS A 82 3.11 -11.56 9.55
N GLU A 83 2.15 -12.22 8.92
CA GLU A 83 2.29 -12.81 7.60
C GLU A 83 2.09 -11.80 6.47
N GLU A 84 1.79 -10.53 6.77
CA GLU A 84 1.52 -9.52 5.75
C GLU A 84 2.81 -8.99 5.10
N ALA A 85 3.84 -8.70 5.89
CA ALA A 85 5.10 -8.14 5.38
C ALA A 85 5.66 -8.82 4.12
N PRO A 86 5.77 -10.16 4.05
CA PRO A 86 6.30 -10.81 2.85
C PRO A 86 5.35 -10.80 1.65
N ARG A 87 4.11 -10.31 1.78
CA ARG A 87 3.16 -10.25 0.66
C ARG A 87 3.41 -9.08 -0.28
N HIS A 88 4.30 -8.17 0.08
CA HIS A 88 4.56 -6.93 -0.64
C HIS A 88 5.78 -6.97 -1.56
N PHE A 89 6.61 -8.01 -1.48
CA PHE A 89 7.86 -8.06 -2.23
C PHE A 89 8.22 -9.49 -2.63
N ILE A 90 9.28 -9.62 -3.42
CA ILE A 90 9.98 -10.87 -3.70
C ILE A 90 11.46 -10.58 -3.98
N ASP A 91 12.37 -11.03 -3.14
CA ASP A 91 13.82 -10.83 -3.29
C ASP A 91 14.36 -11.77 -4.37
N LEU A 92 14.21 -11.39 -5.65
CA LEU A 92 14.55 -12.23 -6.80
C LEU A 92 16.06 -12.54 -6.89
N ASP A 93 16.89 -11.67 -6.35
CA ASP A 93 18.35 -11.84 -6.21
C ASP A 93 18.76 -13.00 -5.30
N HIS A 94 17.85 -13.50 -4.47
CA HIS A 94 18.06 -14.67 -3.60
C HIS A 94 17.67 -16.00 -4.25
N PHE A 95 17.25 -16.00 -5.51
CA PHE A 95 16.91 -17.21 -6.27
C PHE A 95 18.00 -17.51 -7.31
N ASP A 96 18.46 -18.76 -7.35
CA ASP A 96 19.54 -19.20 -8.25
C ASP A 96 19.27 -18.93 -9.75
N SER A 97 18.00 -18.92 -10.15
CA SER A 97 17.59 -18.62 -11.52
C SER A 97 16.14 -18.17 -11.60
N LEU A 98 15.92 -17.01 -12.20
CA LEU A 98 14.58 -16.46 -12.48
C LEU A 98 13.74 -17.39 -13.37
N LYS A 99 14.39 -18.14 -14.27
CA LYS A 99 13.71 -19.07 -15.19
C LYS A 99 13.12 -20.29 -14.48
N ASN A 100 13.64 -20.63 -13.31
CA ASN A 100 13.33 -21.87 -12.60
C ASN A 100 12.46 -21.64 -11.35
N ILE A 101 11.93 -20.43 -11.15
CA ILE A 101 11.03 -20.15 -10.04
C ILE A 101 9.66 -20.79 -10.35
N PRO A 102 9.16 -21.73 -9.53
CA PRO A 102 7.86 -22.34 -9.77
C PRO A 102 6.73 -21.32 -9.57
N LYS A 103 5.91 -21.15 -10.60
CA LYS A 103 4.79 -20.20 -10.57
C LYS A 103 3.63 -20.67 -9.69
N PHE A 104 3.56 -21.96 -9.37
CA PHE A 104 2.56 -22.55 -8.48
C PHE A 104 3.06 -22.65 -7.05
N TRP A 105 2.28 -22.13 -6.10
CA TRP A 105 2.64 -22.10 -4.68
C TRP A 105 3.08 -23.46 -4.13
N LYS A 106 2.30 -24.52 -4.43
CA LYS A 106 2.63 -25.87 -3.96
C LYS A 106 4.01 -26.33 -4.44
N GLN A 107 4.35 -26.06 -5.70
CA GLN A 107 5.65 -26.42 -6.28
C GLN A 107 6.78 -25.55 -5.72
N ALA A 108 6.50 -24.26 -5.46
CA ALA A 108 7.46 -23.37 -4.84
C ALA A 108 7.78 -23.83 -3.41
N VAL A 109 6.76 -24.19 -2.62
CA VAL A 109 6.93 -24.73 -1.26
C VAL A 109 7.68 -26.05 -1.29
N GLU A 110 7.38 -26.95 -2.22
CA GLU A 110 8.10 -28.22 -2.37
C GLU A 110 9.58 -28.02 -2.70
N LYS A 111 9.89 -27.00 -3.51
CA LYS A 111 11.26 -26.70 -3.95
C LYS A 111 12.07 -25.92 -2.92
N TYR A 112 11.48 -24.93 -2.27
CA TYR A 112 12.20 -23.94 -1.45
C TYR A 112 11.85 -24.00 0.04
N GLY A 113 10.74 -24.64 0.40
CA GLY A 113 10.17 -24.58 1.75
C GLY A 113 9.39 -23.28 2.00
N GLU A 114 8.30 -23.37 2.77
CA GLU A 114 7.43 -22.22 3.05
C GLU A 114 8.14 -21.13 3.86
N ASP A 115 8.90 -21.50 4.90
CA ASP A 115 9.62 -20.53 5.74
C ASP A 115 10.62 -19.70 4.93
N SER A 116 11.35 -20.32 4.00
CA SER A 116 12.30 -19.61 3.14
C SER A 116 11.61 -18.70 2.13
N LEU A 117 10.44 -19.10 1.59
CA LEU A 117 9.63 -18.21 0.75
C LEU A 117 9.10 -17.02 1.53
N MET A 118 8.56 -17.27 2.74
CA MET A 118 8.07 -16.21 3.61
C MET A 118 9.17 -15.25 4.06
N ALA A 119 10.44 -15.69 4.14
CA ALA A 119 11.57 -14.81 4.44
C ALA A 119 12.00 -13.95 3.23
N ARG A 120 11.74 -14.42 2.00
CA ARG A 120 12.20 -13.79 0.74
C ARG A 120 11.09 -13.06 -0.01
N GLY A 121 9.89 -13.00 0.55
CA GLY A 121 8.74 -12.37 -0.11
C GLY A 121 8.03 -13.27 -1.12
N ILE A 122 6.72 -13.05 -1.22
CA ILE A 122 5.78 -13.91 -1.95
C ILE A 122 4.75 -13.15 -2.78
N VAL A 123 4.99 -11.87 -3.12
CA VAL A 123 3.99 -11.02 -3.80
C VAL A 123 3.35 -11.66 -5.04
N PRO A 124 4.06 -12.38 -5.94
CA PRO A 124 3.41 -12.95 -7.13
C PRO A 124 2.41 -14.07 -6.78
N TRP A 125 2.76 -14.95 -5.84
CA TRP A 125 1.86 -16.01 -5.38
C TRP A 125 0.69 -15.43 -4.58
N HIS A 126 0.93 -14.39 -3.78
CA HIS A 126 -0.12 -13.74 -3.00
C HIS A 126 -1.11 -12.98 -3.88
N ALA A 127 -0.64 -12.26 -4.90
CA ALA A 127 -1.52 -11.60 -5.88
C ALA A 127 -2.46 -12.61 -6.57
N TYR A 128 -1.98 -13.82 -6.89
CA TYR A 128 -2.85 -14.87 -7.43
C TYR A 128 -3.90 -15.35 -6.41
N ARG A 129 -3.53 -15.46 -5.13
CA ARG A 129 -4.49 -15.79 -4.06
C ARG A 129 -5.56 -14.70 -3.91
N GLU A 130 -5.19 -13.43 -4.01
CA GLU A 130 -6.16 -12.32 -4.00
C GLU A 130 -7.06 -12.31 -5.22
N TYR A 131 -6.55 -12.70 -6.40
CA TYR A 131 -7.38 -12.95 -7.57
C TYR A 131 -8.45 -14.02 -7.30
N LEU A 132 -8.08 -15.15 -6.69
CA LEU A 132 -9.04 -16.20 -6.35
C LEU A 132 -10.09 -15.70 -5.35
N LYS A 133 -9.70 -14.91 -4.35
CA LYS A 133 -10.64 -14.29 -3.40
C LYS A 133 -11.62 -13.34 -4.08
N LEU A 134 -11.13 -12.50 -5.01
CA LEU A 134 -11.96 -11.59 -5.78
C LEU A 134 -12.96 -12.36 -6.66
N ARG A 135 -12.48 -13.39 -7.37
CA ARG A 135 -13.31 -14.29 -8.17
C ARG A 135 -14.43 -14.91 -7.33
N ASP A 136 -14.09 -15.43 -6.15
CA ASP A 136 -15.06 -16.06 -5.25
C ASP A 136 -16.04 -15.02 -4.67
N ALA A 137 -15.59 -13.78 -4.42
CA ALA A 137 -16.46 -12.68 -4.03
C ALA A 137 -17.51 -12.37 -5.10
N PHE A 138 -17.12 -12.33 -6.38
CA PHE A 138 -18.04 -12.18 -7.50
C PHE A 138 -19.03 -13.35 -7.62
N PHE A 139 -18.57 -14.59 -7.50
CA PHE A 139 -19.46 -15.76 -7.51
C PHE A 139 -20.49 -15.72 -6.38
N SER A 140 -20.07 -15.28 -5.20
CA SER A 140 -20.97 -15.11 -4.04
C SER A 140 -21.89 -13.87 -4.13
N LYS A 141 -21.76 -13.05 -5.19
CA LYS A 141 -22.50 -11.80 -5.39
C LYS A 141 -22.42 -10.83 -4.20
N ASN A 142 -21.31 -10.85 -3.46
CA ASN A 142 -21.12 -10.01 -2.29
C ASN A 142 -20.37 -8.73 -2.67
N ALA A 143 -21.12 -7.65 -2.91
CA ALA A 143 -20.59 -6.36 -3.37
C ALA A 143 -19.48 -5.80 -2.46
N ASN A 144 -19.66 -5.86 -1.14
CA ASN A 144 -18.67 -5.35 -0.17
C ASN A 144 -17.36 -6.14 -0.25
N ARG A 145 -17.45 -7.47 -0.38
CA ARG A 145 -16.26 -8.32 -0.58
C ARG A 145 -15.60 -8.06 -1.93
N VAL A 146 -16.37 -7.85 -2.99
CA VAL A 146 -15.83 -7.48 -4.31
C VAL A 146 -15.03 -6.18 -4.19
N LEU A 147 -15.60 -5.12 -3.62
CA LEU A 147 -14.90 -3.84 -3.47
C LEU A 147 -13.63 -3.97 -2.63
N LYS A 148 -13.69 -4.67 -1.49
CA LYS A 148 -12.52 -4.91 -0.64
C LYS A 148 -11.43 -5.69 -1.38
N CYS A 149 -11.77 -6.83 -1.98
CA CYS A 149 -10.81 -7.65 -2.70
C CYS A 149 -10.24 -6.92 -3.92
N SER A 150 -11.04 -6.11 -4.63
CA SER A 150 -10.56 -5.29 -5.76
C SER A 150 -9.58 -4.21 -5.34
N ALA A 151 -9.82 -3.54 -4.20
CA ALA A 151 -8.88 -2.56 -3.69
C ALA A 151 -7.55 -3.20 -3.28
N GLU A 152 -7.61 -4.33 -2.58
CA GLU A 152 -6.43 -5.02 -2.04
C GLU A 152 -5.64 -5.77 -3.12
N ILE A 153 -6.27 -6.42 -4.09
CA ILE A 153 -5.52 -7.05 -5.21
C ILE A 153 -4.77 -5.99 -6.02
N GLY A 154 -5.38 -4.82 -6.25
CA GLY A 154 -4.74 -3.73 -6.99
C GLY A 154 -3.50 -3.19 -6.28
N HIS A 155 -3.46 -3.24 -4.95
CA HIS A 155 -2.26 -2.95 -4.18
C HIS A 155 -1.11 -3.93 -4.48
N TYR A 156 -1.33 -5.25 -4.32
CA TYR A 156 -0.26 -6.23 -4.55
C TYR A 156 0.17 -6.33 -6.01
N ILE A 157 -0.75 -6.05 -6.96
CA ILE A 157 -0.37 -5.92 -8.36
C ILE A 157 0.54 -4.69 -8.53
N ALA A 158 0.21 -3.55 -7.92
CA ALA A 158 1.07 -2.37 -8.00
C ALA A 158 2.46 -2.61 -7.38
N ASP A 159 2.53 -3.22 -6.19
CA ASP A 159 3.79 -3.62 -5.53
C ASP A 159 4.66 -4.48 -6.46
N ALA A 160 4.06 -5.48 -7.12
CA ALA A 160 4.78 -6.34 -8.05
C ALA A 160 5.40 -5.60 -9.25
N HIS A 161 4.90 -4.40 -9.59
CA HIS A 161 5.46 -3.55 -10.65
C HIS A 161 6.43 -2.48 -10.13
N VAL A 162 6.71 -2.45 -8.82
CA VAL A 162 7.77 -1.60 -8.25
C VAL A 162 9.10 -2.37 -8.35
N PRO A 163 10.08 -1.92 -9.16
CA PRO A 163 11.33 -2.68 -9.33
C PRO A 163 12.08 -2.92 -8.02
N LEU A 164 12.00 -1.97 -7.08
CA LEU A 164 12.65 -2.09 -5.77
C LEU A 164 11.95 -3.08 -4.83
N HIS A 165 10.74 -3.55 -5.14
CA HIS A 165 10.09 -4.66 -4.41
C HIS A 165 10.56 -6.03 -4.92
N THR A 166 11.52 -6.07 -5.85
CA THR A 166 12.04 -7.31 -6.44
C THR A 166 13.48 -7.66 -6.03
N THR A 167 14.06 -6.96 -5.07
CA THR A 167 15.45 -7.11 -4.65
C THR A 167 15.60 -6.90 -3.15
N HIS A 168 16.55 -7.62 -2.55
CA HIS A 168 16.91 -7.43 -1.16
C HIS A 168 17.46 -6.03 -0.89
N ASN A 169 18.20 -5.43 -1.83
CA ASN A 169 18.73 -4.07 -1.71
C ASN A 169 17.66 -2.99 -2.00
N TYR A 170 16.41 -3.23 -1.61
CA TYR A 170 15.24 -2.41 -1.96
C TYR A 170 15.39 -0.93 -1.58
N ASN A 171 16.13 -0.62 -0.52
CA ASN A 171 16.32 0.74 -0.04
C ASN A 171 17.73 1.28 -0.31
N GLY A 172 18.57 0.56 -1.06
CA GLY A 172 19.96 0.99 -1.31
C GLY A 172 20.89 0.82 -0.11
N GLN A 173 20.50 0.03 0.89
CA GLN A 173 21.27 -0.21 2.11
C GLN A 173 22.61 -0.93 1.87
N GLU A 174 22.76 -1.65 0.76
CA GLU A 174 24.03 -2.32 0.38
C GLU A 174 24.93 -1.44 -0.51
N THR A 175 24.40 -0.36 -1.08
CA THR A 175 25.11 0.53 -2.02
C THR A 175 25.33 1.93 -1.47
N GLY A 176 24.90 2.21 -0.23
CA GLY A 176 24.98 3.54 0.37
C GLY A 176 24.00 4.55 -0.23
N GLN A 177 22.90 4.07 -0.82
CA GLN A 177 21.86 4.87 -1.46
C GLN A 177 20.55 4.84 -0.65
N GLU A 178 20.67 4.82 0.68
CA GLU A 178 19.53 4.76 1.59
C GLU A 178 18.45 5.81 1.27
N GLY A 179 17.21 5.36 1.15
CA GLY A 179 16.05 6.20 0.84
C GLY A 179 15.61 6.17 -0.62
N ILE A 180 16.32 5.45 -1.51
CA ILE A 180 15.92 5.31 -2.92
C ILE A 180 14.54 4.68 -3.10
N HIS A 181 14.12 3.81 -2.16
CA HIS A 181 12.78 3.23 -2.18
C HIS A 181 11.69 4.30 -2.08
N ALA A 182 11.76 5.14 -1.05
CA ALA A 182 10.78 6.20 -0.83
C ALA A 182 10.80 7.24 -1.96
N LEU A 183 11.98 7.53 -2.52
CA LEU A 183 12.12 8.36 -3.71
C LEU A 183 11.34 7.78 -4.90
N TRP A 184 11.53 6.49 -5.20
CA TRP A 184 10.87 5.82 -6.31
C TRP A 184 9.36 5.72 -6.09
N GLU A 185 8.92 5.18 -4.95
CA GLU A 185 7.52 4.79 -4.71
C GLU A 185 6.60 5.98 -4.43
N SER A 186 7.13 7.00 -3.75
CA SER A 186 6.33 8.16 -3.36
C SER A 186 6.62 9.34 -4.27
N ARG A 187 7.88 9.78 -4.29
CA ARG A 187 8.20 11.13 -4.74
C ARG A 187 8.15 11.27 -6.26
N LEU A 188 8.68 10.30 -7.00
CA LEU A 188 8.69 10.35 -8.46
C LEU A 188 7.26 10.29 -9.06
N PRO A 189 6.38 9.36 -8.65
CA PRO A 189 5.00 9.33 -9.13
C PRO A 189 4.24 10.62 -8.85
N GLU A 190 4.35 11.17 -7.65
CA GLU A 190 3.65 12.40 -7.28
C GLU A 190 4.11 13.61 -8.08
N LEU A 191 5.44 13.78 -8.27
CA LEU A 191 6.01 14.90 -9.01
C LEU A 191 5.70 14.86 -10.50
N ASN A 192 5.67 13.67 -11.08
CA ASN A 192 5.56 13.48 -12.53
C ASN A 192 4.16 13.04 -12.95
N PHE A 193 3.19 12.91 -12.03
CA PHE A 193 1.87 12.39 -12.37
C PHE A 193 1.22 13.09 -13.56
N ALA A 194 1.32 14.42 -13.62
CA ALA A 194 0.74 15.22 -14.69
C ALA A 194 1.46 15.07 -16.05
N THR A 195 2.65 14.47 -16.09
CA THR A 195 3.44 14.27 -17.32
C THR A 195 3.29 12.86 -17.91
N TYR A 196 2.72 11.93 -17.15
CA TYR A 196 2.50 10.56 -17.62
C TYR A 196 1.29 10.46 -18.55
N ASP A 197 1.40 9.58 -19.56
CA ASP A 197 0.27 9.20 -20.41
C ASP A 197 -0.48 8.01 -19.79
N PHE A 198 -1.73 8.26 -19.39
CA PHE A 198 -2.60 7.24 -18.81
C PHE A 198 -3.59 6.64 -19.81
N PHE A 199 -3.49 6.98 -21.11
CA PHE A 199 -4.33 6.40 -22.14
C PHE A 199 -3.82 5.01 -22.56
N VAL A 200 -4.00 4.03 -21.67
CA VAL A 200 -3.47 2.65 -21.84
C VAL A 200 -4.42 1.69 -22.57
N GLY A 201 -5.55 2.17 -23.06
CA GLY A 201 -6.54 1.36 -23.77
C GLY A 201 -7.48 0.56 -22.85
N ARG A 202 -8.14 -0.45 -23.42
CA ARG A 202 -9.15 -1.27 -22.72
C ARG A 202 -8.51 -2.50 -22.10
N ALA A 203 -9.01 -2.89 -20.93
CA ALA A 203 -8.65 -4.15 -20.30
C ALA A 203 -9.01 -5.34 -21.20
N SER A 204 -8.12 -6.32 -21.27
CA SER A 204 -8.32 -7.59 -21.99
C SER A 204 -8.49 -8.74 -21.01
N TYR A 205 -9.16 -9.81 -21.46
CA TYR A 205 -9.32 -11.00 -20.64
C TYR A 205 -8.01 -11.79 -20.57
N ILE A 206 -7.58 -12.11 -19.35
CA ILE A 206 -6.40 -12.92 -19.09
C ILE A 206 -6.83 -14.36 -18.79
N LYS A 207 -6.49 -15.28 -19.70
CA LYS A 207 -6.85 -16.70 -19.55
C LYS A 207 -6.07 -17.40 -18.43
N ASN A 208 -4.78 -17.12 -18.31
CA ASN A 208 -3.92 -17.70 -17.27
C ASN A 208 -3.36 -16.59 -16.39
N VAL A 209 -4.15 -16.20 -15.38
CA VAL A 209 -3.79 -15.13 -14.44
C VAL A 209 -2.53 -15.48 -13.66
N GLN A 210 -2.39 -16.75 -13.29
CA GLN A 210 -1.25 -17.19 -12.50
C GLN A 210 0.07 -17.02 -13.24
N GLU A 211 0.11 -17.33 -14.54
CA GLU A 211 1.28 -17.09 -15.38
C GLU A 211 1.52 -15.59 -15.59
N LYS A 212 0.45 -14.83 -15.88
CA LYS A 212 0.52 -13.41 -16.23
C LYS A 212 1.08 -12.54 -15.12
N ILE A 213 0.84 -12.88 -13.85
CA ILE A 213 1.39 -12.14 -12.70
C ILE A 213 2.93 -12.13 -12.69
N TRP A 214 3.59 -13.16 -13.27
CA TRP A 214 5.05 -13.22 -13.36
C TRP A 214 5.63 -12.41 -14.53
N GLU A 215 4.79 -11.72 -15.30
CA GLU A 215 5.21 -10.79 -16.35
C GLU A 215 5.19 -9.33 -15.88
N ALA A 216 4.88 -9.09 -14.59
CA ALA A 216 4.96 -7.78 -13.95
C ALA A 216 6.40 -7.27 -13.88
#